data_AF-A0A0P7YT75-F1
#
_entry.id   AF-A0A0P7YT75-F1
#
_cell.length_a   1.000
_cell.length_b   1.000
_cell.length_c   1.000
_cell.angle_alpha   90.00
_cell.angle_beta   90.00
_cell.angle_gamma   90.00
#
_symmetry.space_group_name_H-M   'P 1'
#
loop_
_entity.id
_entity.type
_entity.pdbx_description
1 polymer ?
#
loop_
_entity_poly.entity_id
_entity_poly.type
_entity_poly.pdbx_seq_one_letter_code
_entity_poly.pdbx_strand_id
1 'polypeptide(L)'
;MQINHKDGNKSNNCLSNLELVTPKQNMSHAVETGLKKGLPGQDNSMSKLTDHEYYQVIDRLVKGASNDEVSKEYGLHPRYVSLIRHKKRLIRIWEKYADATGVSEAPKSGGLSSKIPLDIRVDIIRQLPSKTNKELARMIDVDCSVISNVRYRKTWKDAWDLFDKRSNDHPERE
;
A
#
# COMPACT_ATOMS: atom_id res chain seq x y z
N MET A 1 25.29 -12.30 -27.20
CA MET A 1 24.74 -13.58 -27.70
C MET A 1 25.25 -14.70 -26.80
N GLN A 2 24.53 -15.82 -26.68
CA GLN A 2 24.87 -17.01 -25.87
C GLN A 2 24.42 -18.28 -26.62
N ILE A 3 25.08 -19.41 -26.37
CA ILE A 3 24.63 -20.71 -26.87
C ILE A 3 23.68 -21.34 -25.85
N ASN A 4 22.49 -21.73 -26.29
CA ASN A 4 21.48 -22.44 -25.49
C ASN A 4 21.27 -23.87 -26.02
N HIS A 5 20.82 -24.77 -25.14
CA HIS A 5 20.41 -26.14 -25.48
C HIS A 5 18.88 -26.16 -25.52
N LYS A 6 18.30 -26.52 -26.67
CA LYS A 6 16.84 -26.48 -26.90
C LYS A 6 16.07 -27.44 -25.98
N ASP A 7 16.71 -28.54 -25.59
CA ASP A 7 16.15 -29.55 -24.68
C ASP A 7 16.44 -29.26 -23.19
N GLY A 8 17.19 -28.20 -22.88
CA GLY A 8 17.60 -27.87 -21.52
C GLY A 8 18.67 -28.78 -20.91
N ASN A 9 19.18 -29.77 -21.66
CA ASN A 9 20.17 -30.73 -21.20
C ASN A 9 21.59 -30.36 -21.66
N LYS A 10 22.42 -29.88 -20.72
CA LYS A 10 23.81 -29.46 -20.98
C LYS A 10 24.74 -30.58 -21.44
N SER A 11 24.32 -31.84 -21.33
CA SER A 11 25.09 -32.99 -21.82
C SER A 11 24.81 -33.32 -23.29
N ASN A 12 23.72 -32.80 -23.88
CA ASN A 12 23.35 -33.06 -25.27
C ASN A 12 23.97 -32.04 -26.24
N ASN A 13 25.22 -32.29 -26.64
CA ASN A 13 26.00 -31.38 -27.48
C ASN A 13 25.77 -31.55 -29.00
N CYS A 14 24.69 -32.23 -29.42
CA CYS A 14 24.37 -32.36 -30.84
C CYS A 14 24.16 -30.97 -31.47
N LEU A 15 24.74 -30.71 -32.64
CA LEU A 15 24.64 -29.40 -33.31
C LEU A 15 23.17 -28.98 -33.54
N SER A 16 22.28 -29.94 -33.81
CA SER A 16 20.84 -29.73 -33.96
C SER A 16 20.14 -29.26 -32.69
N ASN A 17 20.69 -29.59 -31.51
CA ASN A 17 20.18 -29.23 -30.19
C ASN A 17 20.65 -27.83 -29.72
N LEU A 18 21.65 -27.24 -30.38
CA LEU A 18 22.18 -25.93 -30.01
C LEU A 18 21.50 -24.80 -30.78
N GLU A 19 21.37 -23.63 -30.14
CA GLU A 19 20.88 -22.40 -30.76
C GLU A 19 21.62 -21.17 -30.22
N LEU A 20 21.83 -20.16 -31.08
CA LEU A 20 22.39 -18.88 -30.69
C LEU A 20 21.26 -17.93 -30.28
N VAL A 21 21.22 -17.56 -29.01
CA VAL A 21 20.15 -16.75 -28.43
C VAL A 21 20.70 -15.52 -27.70
N THR A 22 19.84 -14.55 -27.46
CA THR A 22 20.13 -13.46 -26.52
C THR A 22 19.97 -13.93 -25.07
N PRO A 23 20.60 -13.25 -24.09
CA PRO A 23 20.38 -13.57 -22.67
C PRO A 23 18.90 -13.55 -22.25
N LYS A 24 18.10 -12.67 -22.87
CA LYS A 24 16.65 -12.59 -22.62
C LYS A 24 15.93 -13.84 -23.08
N GLN A 25 16.21 -14.31 -24.30
CA GLN A 25 15.61 -15.53 -24.86
C GLN A 25 16.01 -16.78 -24.06
N ASN A 26 17.29 -16.89 -23.69
CA ASN A 26 17.76 -18.00 -22.85
C ASN A 26 17.02 -18.05 -21.49
N MET A 27 16.83 -16.88 -20.87
CA MET A 27 16.06 -16.77 -19.62
C MET A 27 14.59 -17.15 -19.80
N SER A 28 13.94 -16.68 -20.85
CA SER A 28 12.56 -17.06 -21.19
C SER A 28 12.44 -18.57 -21.40
N HIS A 29 13.35 -19.15 -22.18
CA HIS A 29 13.40 -20.59 -22.42
C HIS A 29 13.59 -21.40 -21.13
N ALA A 30 14.47 -20.96 -20.23
CA ALA A 30 14.66 -21.60 -18.93
C ALA A 30 13.38 -21.56 -18.05
N VAL A 31 12.57 -20.52 -18.17
CA VAL A 31 11.27 -20.43 -17.49
C VAL A 31 10.24 -21.34 -18.15
N GLU A 32 10.14 -21.32 -19.49
CA GLU A 32 9.21 -22.13 -20.28
C GLU A 32 9.46 -23.63 -20.10
N THR A 33 10.72 -24.05 -20.07
CA THR A 33 11.14 -25.44 -19.82
C THR A 33 11.09 -25.84 -18.35
N GLY A 34 10.75 -24.91 -17.44
CA GLY A 34 10.66 -25.18 -16.01
C GLY A 34 12.00 -25.36 -15.28
N LEU A 35 13.13 -25.15 -15.98
CA LEU A 35 14.49 -25.13 -15.39
C LEU A 35 14.65 -24.01 -14.37
N LYS A 36 13.89 -22.92 -14.52
CA LYS A 36 13.84 -21.80 -13.59
C LYS A 36 12.41 -21.56 -13.12
N LYS A 37 12.13 -21.91 -11.87
CA LYS A 37 10.86 -21.59 -11.20
C LYS A 37 11.07 -20.40 -10.26
N GLY A 38 10.21 -19.39 -10.36
CA GLY A 38 10.15 -18.35 -9.34
C GLY A 38 9.59 -18.95 -8.07
N LEU A 39 10.37 -18.99 -6.99
CA LEU A 39 9.91 -19.44 -5.69
C LEU A 39 9.02 -18.33 -5.07
N PRO A 40 7.72 -18.57 -4.81
CA PRO A 40 6.83 -17.55 -4.29
C PRO A 40 6.67 -17.65 -2.78
N GLY A 41 6.66 -16.51 -2.07
CA GLY A 41 6.47 -16.46 -0.62
C GLY A 41 7.59 -17.16 0.13
N GLN A 42 7.25 -17.99 1.11
CA GLN A 42 8.24 -18.66 2.00
C GLN A 42 9.28 -19.51 1.28
N ASP A 43 8.99 -20.02 0.08
CA ASP A 43 9.94 -20.80 -0.71
C ASP A 43 11.06 -19.91 -1.28
N ASN A 44 10.86 -18.59 -1.30
CA ASN A 44 11.89 -17.62 -1.66
C ASN A 44 12.80 -17.37 -0.46
N SER A 45 14.10 -17.62 -0.61
CA SER A 45 15.10 -17.33 0.43
C SER A 45 15.15 -15.85 0.85
N MET A 46 14.67 -14.95 -0.01
CA MET A 46 14.57 -13.51 0.28
C MET A 46 13.20 -13.10 0.84
N SER A 47 12.29 -14.04 1.10
CA SER A 47 11.00 -13.73 1.72
C SER A 47 11.22 -13.14 3.11
N LYS A 48 10.47 -12.07 3.40
CA LYS A 48 10.49 -11.43 4.72
C LYS A 48 9.54 -12.09 5.71
N LEU A 49 8.62 -12.90 5.23
CA LEU A 49 7.58 -13.55 6.02
C LEU A 49 7.38 -14.98 5.54
N THR A 50 7.09 -15.85 6.49
CA THR A 50 6.50 -17.18 6.29
C THR A 50 5.03 -17.05 5.90
N ASP A 51 4.45 -18.13 5.36
CA ASP A 51 3.03 -18.13 5.03
C ASP A 51 2.15 -17.95 6.30
N HIS A 52 2.61 -18.43 7.46
CA HIS A 52 1.92 -18.26 8.75
C HIS A 52 1.95 -16.81 9.26
N GLU A 53 3.12 -16.16 9.26
CA GLU A 53 3.23 -14.75 9.64
C GLU A 53 2.41 -13.85 8.72
N TYR A 54 2.36 -14.19 7.43
CA TYR A 54 1.51 -13.47 6.48
C TYR A 54 0.03 -13.54 6.85
N TYR A 55 -0.44 -14.73 7.27
CA TYR A 55 -1.81 -14.92 7.74
C TYR A 55 -2.10 -14.07 8.99
N GLN A 56 -1.18 -14.06 9.96
CA GLN A 56 -1.29 -13.22 11.17
C GLN A 56 -1.35 -11.73 10.84
N VAL A 57 -0.51 -11.29 9.89
CA VAL A 57 -0.52 -9.90 9.40
C VAL A 57 -1.87 -9.56 8.78
N ILE A 58 -2.45 -10.42 7.92
CA ILE A 58 -3.79 -10.18 7.34
C ILE A 58 -4.84 -10.06 8.43
N ASP A 59 -4.90 -11.03 9.36
CA ASP A 59 -5.85 -11.05 10.46
C ASP A 59 -5.82 -9.76 11.28
N ARG A 60 -4.61 -9.29 11.65
CA ARG A 60 -4.40 -8.02 12.37
C ARG A 60 -4.92 -6.82 11.58
N LEU A 61 -4.63 -6.76 10.27
CA LEU A 61 -5.08 -5.67 9.40
C LEU A 61 -6.61 -5.65 9.26
N VAL A 62 -7.24 -6.83 9.14
CA VAL A 62 -8.70 -7.00 9.08
C VAL A 62 -9.35 -6.55 10.38
N LYS A 63 -8.74 -6.86 11.52
CA LYS A 63 -9.17 -6.40 12.86
C LYS A 63 -8.97 -4.89 13.10
N GLY A 64 -8.41 -4.17 12.14
CA GLY A 64 -8.30 -2.71 12.18
C GLY A 64 -6.95 -2.17 12.63
N ALA A 65 -5.93 -3.02 12.79
CA ALA A 65 -4.58 -2.55 13.09
C ALA A 65 -4.08 -1.60 11.99
N SER A 66 -3.34 -0.57 12.38
CA SER A 66 -2.69 0.35 11.46
C SER A 66 -1.50 -0.30 10.76
N ASN A 67 -1.12 0.24 9.60
CA ASN A 67 0.07 -0.24 8.89
C ASN A 67 1.35 -0.05 9.71
N ASP A 68 1.40 0.99 10.56
CA ASP A 68 2.56 1.33 11.38
C ASP A 68 2.73 0.38 12.56
N GLU A 69 1.63 -0.02 13.21
CA GLU A 69 1.67 -1.02 14.28
C GLU A 69 2.20 -2.36 13.77
N VAL A 70 1.63 -2.85 12.67
CA VAL A 70 2.06 -4.09 12.01
C VAL A 70 3.50 -3.98 11.48
N SER A 71 3.87 -2.81 10.95
CA SER A 71 5.23 -2.54 10.49
C SER A 71 6.27 -2.72 11.60
N LYS A 72 6.00 -2.16 12.79
CA LYS A 72 6.90 -2.26 13.95
C LYS A 72 6.96 -3.68 14.51
N GLU A 73 5.82 -4.35 14.61
CA GLU A 73 5.70 -5.70 15.17
C GLU A 73 6.50 -6.73 14.36
N TYR A 74 6.43 -6.66 13.02
CA TYR A 74 7.08 -7.64 12.13
C TYR A 74 8.39 -7.13 11.50
N GLY A 75 8.87 -5.94 11.89
CA GLY A 75 10.09 -5.34 11.31
C GLY A 75 9.98 -5.05 9.81
N LEU A 76 8.76 -4.81 9.31
CA LEU A 76 8.48 -4.59 7.89
C LEU A 76 8.43 -3.11 7.59
N HIS A 77 8.81 -2.70 6.39
CA HIS A 77 8.57 -1.32 5.96
C HIS A 77 7.06 -1.04 5.82
N PRO A 78 6.50 0.12 6.23
CA PRO A 78 5.05 0.40 6.16
C PRO A 78 4.46 0.22 4.75
N ARG A 79 5.24 0.55 3.71
CA ARG A 79 4.88 0.28 2.30
C ARG A 79 4.69 -1.22 2.01
N TYR A 80 5.48 -2.10 2.62
CA TYR A 80 5.32 -3.54 2.48
C TYR A 80 3.96 -3.99 3.04
N VAL A 81 3.62 -3.53 4.25
CA VAL A 81 2.33 -3.80 4.89
C VAL A 81 1.16 -3.24 4.08
N SER A 82 1.31 -2.04 3.50
CA SER A 82 0.29 -1.46 2.59
C SER A 82 0.06 -2.33 1.36
N LEU A 83 1.12 -2.89 0.76
CA LEU A 83 0.97 -3.83 -0.38
C LEU A 83 0.26 -5.12 0.04
N ILE A 84 0.47 -5.59 1.27
CA ILE A 84 -0.30 -6.71 1.84
C ILE A 84 -1.77 -6.31 1.95
N ARG A 85 -2.09 -5.20 2.63
CA ARG A 85 -3.46 -4.72 2.84
C ARG A 85 -4.26 -4.62 1.54
N HIS A 86 -3.61 -4.15 0.46
CA HIS A 86 -4.23 -3.96 -0.85
C HIS A 86 -4.07 -5.16 -1.81
N LYS A 87 -3.75 -6.35 -1.29
CA LYS A 87 -3.63 -7.61 -2.05
C LYS A 87 -2.67 -7.52 -3.26
N LYS A 88 -1.61 -6.71 -3.14
CA LYS A 88 -0.56 -6.59 -4.16
C LYS A 88 0.61 -7.55 -3.90
N ARG A 89 0.58 -8.31 -2.81
CA ARG A 89 1.55 -9.36 -2.47
C ARG A 89 0.82 -10.60 -2.00
N LEU A 90 1.45 -11.76 -2.19
CA LEU A 90 1.02 -13.10 -1.72
C LEU A 90 -0.50 -13.32 -1.79
N ILE A 91 -1.06 -13.07 -2.97
CA ILE A 91 -2.49 -13.12 -3.26
C ILE A 91 -3.09 -14.46 -2.84
N ARG A 92 -2.36 -15.57 -3.07
CA ARG A 92 -2.73 -16.93 -2.64
C ARG A 92 -3.08 -17.05 -1.15
N ILE A 93 -2.41 -16.30 -0.27
CA ILE A 93 -2.65 -16.37 1.18
C ILE A 93 -3.87 -15.53 1.53
N TRP A 94 -4.05 -14.40 0.85
CA TRP A 94 -5.26 -13.59 0.93
C TRP A 94 -6.51 -14.38 0.50
N GLU A 95 -6.42 -15.13 -0.60
CA GLU A 95 -7.50 -16.00 -1.09
C GLU A 95 -7.84 -17.05 -0.03
N LYS A 96 -6.85 -17.78 0.49
CA LYS A 96 -7.06 -18.74 1.60
C LYS A 96 -7.68 -18.10 2.84
N TYR A 97 -7.27 -16.89 3.19
CA TYR A 97 -7.85 -16.16 4.32
C TYR A 97 -9.31 -15.80 4.07
N ALA A 98 -9.62 -15.31 2.86
CA ALA A 98 -10.99 -14.95 2.46
C ALA A 98 -11.90 -16.19 2.44
N ASP A 99 -11.44 -17.31 1.91
CA ASP A 99 -12.18 -18.58 1.90
C ASP A 99 -12.47 -19.08 3.32
N ALA A 100 -11.54 -18.90 4.26
CA ALA A 100 -11.69 -19.35 5.64
C ALA A 100 -12.59 -18.45 6.51
N THR A 101 -12.58 -17.13 6.28
CA THR A 101 -13.23 -16.15 7.16
C THR A 101 -14.42 -15.44 6.54
N GLY A 102 -14.61 -15.55 5.23
CA GLY A 102 -15.59 -14.78 4.45
C GLY A 102 -15.22 -13.30 4.28
N VAL A 103 -14.10 -12.83 4.84
CA VAL A 103 -13.67 -11.44 4.74
C VAL A 103 -12.80 -11.25 3.51
N SER A 104 -13.33 -10.54 2.53
CA SER A 104 -12.61 -10.26 1.30
C SER A 104 -11.71 -9.04 1.40
N GLU A 105 -11.89 -8.09 2.33
CA GLU A 105 -11.09 -6.86 2.37
C GLU A 105 -10.77 -6.42 3.80
N ALA A 106 -9.55 -5.91 3.99
CA ALA A 106 -9.19 -5.20 5.22
C ALA A 106 -9.77 -3.77 5.18
N PRO A 107 -10.22 -3.23 6.32
CA PRO A 107 -10.71 -1.86 6.39
C PRO A 107 -9.65 -0.87 5.90
N LYS A 108 -10.09 0.25 5.32
CA LYS A 108 -9.17 1.34 4.97
C LYS A 108 -8.55 1.88 6.25
N SER A 109 -7.24 2.15 6.22
CA SER A 109 -6.59 2.85 7.33
C SER A 109 -7.29 4.20 7.53
N GLY A 110 -7.73 4.49 8.75
CA GLY A 110 -8.33 5.78 9.08
C GLY A 110 -7.40 6.91 8.68
N GLY A 111 -7.86 7.79 7.79
CA GLY A 111 -7.08 8.95 7.35
C GLY A 111 -6.85 9.91 8.51
N LEU A 112 -5.84 10.77 8.42
CA LEU A 112 -5.53 11.74 9.48
C LEU A 112 -6.74 12.61 9.88
N SER A 113 -7.64 12.87 8.92
CA SER A 113 -8.90 13.59 9.12
C SER A 113 -9.86 12.94 10.11
N SER A 114 -9.88 11.60 10.21
CA SER A 114 -10.79 10.91 11.14
C SER A 114 -10.29 10.93 12.58
N LYS A 115 -9.00 11.26 12.79
CA LYS A 115 -8.40 11.39 14.12
C LYS A 115 -8.62 12.79 14.72
N ILE A 116 -8.94 13.78 13.89
CA ILE A 116 -9.12 15.16 14.31
C ILE A 116 -10.63 15.44 14.42
N PRO A 117 -11.13 15.81 15.62
CA PRO A 117 -12.52 16.20 15.82
C PRO A 117 -13.03 17.26 14.82
N LEU A 118 -14.31 17.18 14.45
CA LEU A 118 -14.90 18.02 13.39
C LEU A 118 -14.90 19.52 13.76
N ASP A 119 -15.16 19.83 15.02
CA ASP A 119 -15.10 21.16 15.61
C ASP A 119 -13.70 21.79 15.46
N ILE A 120 -12.64 21.06 15.82
CA ILE A 120 -11.25 21.52 15.64
C ILE A 120 -10.96 21.80 14.16
N ARG A 121 -11.44 20.93 13.26
CA ARG A 121 -11.25 21.11 11.82
C ARG A 121 -11.92 22.39 11.30
N VAL A 122 -13.13 22.70 11.75
CA VAL A 122 -13.84 23.93 11.42
C VAL A 122 -13.13 25.17 11.98
N ASP A 123 -12.62 25.09 13.20
CA ASP A 123 -11.88 26.21 13.83
C ASP A 123 -10.57 26.52 13.13
N ILE A 124 -9.89 25.50 12.61
CA ILE A 124 -8.71 25.68 11.76
C ILE A 124 -9.10 26.32 10.42
N ILE A 125 -10.21 25.91 9.79
CA ILE A 125 -10.71 26.51 8.54
C ILE A 125 -10.98 28.01 8.73
N ARG A 126 -11.61 28.41 9.85
CA ARG A 126 -11.85 29.82 10.20
C ARG A 126 -10.58 30.65 10.30
N GLN A 127 -9.47 30.04 10.72
CA GLN A 127 -8.18 30.71 10.91
C GLN A 127 -7.27 30.67 9.68
N LEU A 128 -7.67 30.00 8.59
CA LEU A 128 -6.88 29.94 7.35
C LEU A 128 -6.53 31.31 6.76
N PRO A 129 -7.42 32.33 6.75
CA PRO A 129 -7.08 33.63 6.17
C PRO A 129 -6.01 34.40 6.96
N SER A 130 -5.94 34.19 8.29
CA SER A 130 -5.13 35.00 9.20
C SER A 130 -3.82 34.33 9.64
N LYS A 131 -3.72 33.00 9.55
CA LYS A 131 -2.54 32.25 10.00
C LYS A 131 -1.86 31.50 8.86
N THR A 132 -0.55 31.31 9.01
CA THR A 132 0.25 30.53 8.07
C THR A 132 -0.01 29.03 8.23
N ASN A 133 0.27 28.26 7.18
CA ASN A 133 0.13 26.80 7.22
C ASN A 133 0.99 26.16 8.32
N LYS A 134 2.17 26.71 8.62
CA LYS A 134 3.07 26.19 9.67
C LYS A 134 2.51 26.43 11.07
N GLU A 135 1.92 27.59 11.33
CA GLU A 135 1.33 27.90 12.64
C GLU A 135 0.11 27.03 12.92
N LEU A 136 -0.80 26.91 11.95
CA LEU A 136 -1.98 26.05 12.06
C LEU A 136 -1.59 24.59 12.27
N ALA A 137 -0.57 24.12 11.56
CA ALA A 137 -0.09 22.75 11.66
C ALA A 137 0.49 22.43 13.05
N ARG A 138 1.24 23.37 13.66
CA ARG A 138 1.76 23.21 15.02
C ARG A 138 0.66 23.16 16.09
N MET A 139 -0.44 23.89 15.90
CA MET A 139 -1.54 23.91 16.88
C MET A 139 -2.26 22.56 17.02
N ILE A 140 -2.28 21.75 15.95
CA ILE A 140 -2.93 20.44 15.94
C ILE A 140 -1.94 19.28 15.80
N ASP A 141 -0.64 19.56 15.97
CA ASP A 141 0.47 18.59 15.82
C ASP A 141 0.40 17.75 14.55
N VAL A 142 0.26 18.42 13.40
CA VAL A 142 0.30 17.76 12.08
C VAL A 142 1.36 18.37 11.18
N ASP A 143 1.67 17.67 10.08
CA ASP A 143 2.52 18.23 9.04
C ASP A 143 1.83 19.38 8.29
N CYS A 144 2.58 20.42 7.94
CA CYS A 144 2.04 21.60 7.25
C CYS A 144 1.41 21.32 5.88
N SER A 145 1.75 20.20 5.23
CA SER A 145 1.08 19.73 4.01
C SER A 145 -0.40 19.41 4.22
N VAL A 146 -0.79 19.03 5.45
CA VAL A 146 -2.20 18.79 5.81
C VAL A 146 -2.97 20.09 5.70
N ILE A 147 -2.48 21.16 6.32
CA ILE A 147 -3.11 22.49 6.24
C ILE A 147 -3.10 23.02 4.80
N SER A 148 -2.03 22.78 4.04
CA SER A 148 -1.99 23.11 2.62
C SER A 148 -3.13 22.43 1.85
N ASN A 149 -3.33 21.12 2.03
CA ASN A 149 -4.43 20.38 1.40
C ASN A 149 -5.82 20.89 1.84
N VAL A 150 -5.97 21.26 3.12
CA VAL A 150 -7.21 21.86 3.63
C VAL A 150 -7.48 23.21 2.96
N ARG A 151 -6.46 24.07 2.82
CA ARG A 151 -6.56 25.39 2.16
C ARG A 151 -7.03 25.27 0.72
N TYR A 152 -6.55 24.26 0.00
CA TYR A 152 -6.98 23.96 -1.37
C TYR A 152 -8.21 23.05 -1.46
N ARG A 153 -8.98 22.88 -0.36
CA ARG A 153 -10.21 22.06 -0.28
C ARG A 153 -10.05 20.61 -0.77
N LYS A 154 -8.83 20.06 -0.72
CA LYS A 154 -8.55 18.66 -1.12
C LYS A 154 -8.96 17.66 -0.03
N THR A 155 -9.03 18.11 1.21
CA THR A 155 -9.35 17.30 2.41
C THR A 155 -10.37 18.03 3.28
N TRP A 156 -10.87 17.35 4.33
CA TRP A 156 -11.82 17.90 5.32
C TRP A 156 -13.09 18.48 4.67
N LYS A 157 -13.66 17.76 3.71
CA LYS A 157 -14.86 18.18 2.97
C LYS A 157 -16.04 18.41 3.90
N ASP A 158 -16.24 17.50 4.85
CA ASP A 158 -17.24 17.59 5.91
C ASP A 158 -17.14 18.88 6.75
N ALA A 159 -15.91 19.31 7.08
CA ALA A 159 -15.68 20.54 7.83
C ALA A 159 -15.92 21.79 6.96
N TRP A 160 -15.50 21.76 5.69
CA TRP A 160 -15.79 22.83 4.72
C TRP A 160 -17.29 22.98 4.46
N ASP A 161 -18.01 21.89 4.27
CA ASP A 161 -19.46 21.90 4.06
C ASP A 161 -20.19 22.54 5.26
N LEU A 162 -19.73 22.24 6.49
CA LEU A 162 -20.30 22.84 7.70
C LEU A 162 -19.94 24.33 7.85
N PHE A 163 -18.72 24.71 7.48
CA PHE A 163 -18.28 26.11 7.47
C PHE A 163 -19.06 26.94 6.44
N ASP A 164 -19.22 26.43 5.22
CA ASP A 164 -19.92 27.10 4.13
C ASP A 164 -21.42 27.26 4.45
N LYS A 165 -22.07 26.22 5.03
CA LYS A 165 -23.48 26.32 5.48
C LYS A 165 -23.69 27.41 6.52
N ARG A 166 -22.81 27.49 7.53
CA ARG A 166 -22.90 28.53 8.58
C ARG A 166 -22.63 29.93 8.04
N SER A 167 -21.83 30.05 6.99
CA SER A 167 -21.56 31.34 6.34
C SER A 167 -22.75 31.82 5.51
N ASN A 168 -23.52 30.90 4.92
CA ASN A 168 -24.74 31.24 4.17
C ASN A 168 -25.96 31.55 5.04
N ASP A 169 -26.01 31.05 6.28
CA ASP A 169 -27.12 31.31 7.22
C ASP A 169 -27.01 32.66 7.95
N HIS A 170 -25.93 33.43 7.77
CA HIS A 170 -25.78 34.81 8.23
C HIS A 170 -25.32 35.71 7.08
N PRO A 171 -26.20 36.05 6.13
CA PRO A 171 -25.93 37.20 5.27
C PRO A 171 -25.97 38.43 6.18
N GLU A 172 -24.80 39.01 6.46
CA GLU A 172 -24.73 40.27 7.17
C GLU A 172 -25.63 41.29 6.46
N ARG A 173 -26.47 41.92 7.28
CA ARG A 173 -27.26 43.09 6.93
C ARG A 173 -26.28 44.19 6.50
N GLU A 174 -26.32 44.55 5.23
CA GLU A 174 -26.02 45.91 4.78
C GLU A 174 -27.35 46.59 4.42
#